data_AF-A0A529FH99-F1
#
_entry.id   AF-A0A529FH99-F1
#
_cell.length_a   1.000
_cell.length_b   1.000
_cell.length_c   1.000
_cell.angle_alpha   90.00
_cell.angle_beta   90.00
_cell.angle_gamma   90.00
#
_symmetry.space_group_name_H-M   'P 1'
#
loop_
_entity.id
_entity.type
_entity.pdbx_description
1 polymer ?
#
loop_
_entity_poly.entity_id
_entity_poly.type
_entity_poly.pdbx_seq_one_letter_code
_entity_poly.pdbx_strand_id
1 'polypeptide(L)'
;IKNGQQDYLDLALVGKASAIFVGALSTNGTTTSKAQLASYSNYAGSNPLVQSHFLVVGVTGSKTSLYGTSFAAPIISGYAAIVGSKFTTATPTQITNQLLNTARTDTLVNYNASVYGKGEASLSRALAPASIK
;
A
#
# COMPACT_ATOMS: atom_id res chain seq x y z
N ILE A 1 19.63 5.34 9.90
CA ILE A 1 18.72 4.73 8.91
C ILE A 1 19.43 3.47 8.42
N LYS A 2 18.98 2.27 8.82
CA LYS A 2 19.52 1.04 8.25
C LYS A 2 18.90 0.92 6.86
N ASN A 3 19.67 1.29 5.84
CA ASN A 3 19.27 1.15 4.45
C ASN A 3 18.85 -0.32 4.24
N GLY A 4 17.63 -0.57 3.75
CA GLY A 4 17.08 -1.90 3.46
C GLY A 4 17.82 -2.68 2.35
N GLN A 5 19.13 -2.45 2.20
CA GLN A 5 20.05 -3.13 1.31
C GLN A 5 20.71 -4.35 1.96
N GLN A 6 20.45 -4.60 3.25
CA GLN A 6 20.95 -5.79 3.97
C GLN A 6 19.97 -6.96 3.95
N ASP A 7 18.69 -6.74 3.65
CA ASP A 7 17.71 -7.81 3.55
C ASP A 7 17.60 -8.29 2.10
N TYR A 8 18.30 -9.39 1.80
CA TYR A 8 18.31 -10.00 0.47
C TYR A 8 16.92 -10.50 0.05
N LEU A 9 16.03 -10.81 1.00
CA LEU A 9 14.67 -11.28 0.70
C LEU A 9 13.81 -10.10 0.21
N ASP A 10 13.90 -8.94 0.85
CA ASP A 10 13.20 -7.73 0.40
C ASP A 10 13.68 -7.27 -0.97
N LEU A 11 14.99 -7.33 -1.22
CA LEU A 11 15.56 -7.01 -2.54
C LEU A 11 15.08 -8.00 -3.62
N ALA A 12 14.89 -9.28 -3.28
CA ALA A 12 14.38 -10.28 -4.21
C ALA A 12 12.91 -10.05 -4.61
N LEU A 13 12.15 -9.28 -3.83
CA LEU A 13 10.78 -8.90 -4.14
C LEU A 13 10.70 -7.71 -5.13
N VAL A 14 11.78 -6.95 -5.30
CA VAL A 14 11.79 -5.82 -6.23
C VAL A 14 11.53 -6.29 -7.65
N GLY A 15 10.51 -5.71 -8.28
CA GLY A 15 10.09 -6.07 -9.65
C GLY A 15 9.27 -7.36 -9.74
N LYS A 16 8.90 -8.01 -8.63
CA LYS A 16 7.96 -9.14 -8.65
C LYS A 16 6.54 -8.64 -8.84
N ALA A 17 5.88 -9.14 -9.88
CA ALA A 17 4.60 -8.62 -10.36
C ALA A 17 3.45 -8.65 -9.33
N SER A 18 3.46 -9.60 -8.39
CA SER A 18 2.43 -9.73 -7.36
C SER A 18 2.87 -9.24 -5.97
N ALA A 19 4.13 -8.82 -5.80
CA ALA A 19 4.61 -8.33 -4.51
C ALA A 19 4.15 -6.88 -4.27
N ILE A 20 3.76 -6.58 -3.03
CA ILE A 20 3.42 -5.22 -2.60
C ILE A 20 4.27 -4.89 -1.37
N PHE A 21 5.04 -3.81 -1.47
CA PHE A 21 5.71 -3.21 -0.32
C PHE A 21 4.70 -2.35 0.45
N VAL A 22 4.74 -2.40 1.77
CA VAL A 22 3.71 -1.76 2.59
C VAL A 22 4.31 -0.78 3.60
N GLY A 23 3.85 0.46 3.51
CA GLY A 23 4.02 1.49 4.54
C GLY A 23 2.75 1.73 5.35
N ALA A 24 2.88 2.49 6.43
CA ALA A 24 1.79 2.83 7.33
C ALA A 24 1.55 4.34 7.38
N LEU A 25 0.28 4.73 7.34
CA LEU A 25 -0.18 6.07 7.67
C LEU A 25 -0.61 6.11 9.14
N SER A 26 -0.50 7.28 9.76
CA SER A 26 -0.96 7.52 11.14
C SER A 26 -2.48 7.36 11.31
N THR A 27 -3.24 7.56 10.23
CA THR A 27 -4.68 7.39 10.12
C THR A 27 -5.03 7.15 8.64
N ASN A 28 -6.24 6.68 8.36
CA ASN A 28 -6.77 6.75 7.00
C ASN A 28 -7.03 8.21 6.64
N GLY A 29 -6.73 8.58 5.39
CA GLY A 29 -6.92 9.92 4.88
C GLY A 29 -8.28 10.11 4.21
N THR A 30 -8.74 11.35 4.19
CA THR A 30 -9.87 11.81 3.37
C THR A 30 -9.42 13.00 2.51
N THR A 31 -10.25 13.43 1.57
CA THR A 31 -9.96 14.62 0.75
C THR A 31 -9.89 15.90 1.59
N THR A 32 -10.57 15.93 2.73
CA THR A 32 -10.65 17.09 3.64
C THR A 32 -9.68 16.99 4.81
N SER A 33 -9.38 15.77 5.28
CA SER A 33 -8.45 15.49 6.36
C SER A 33 -7.40 14.49 5.85
N LYS A 34 -6.35 15.05 5.27
CA LYS A 34 -5.32 14.26 4.59
C LYS A 34 -4.41 13.57 5.61
N ALA A 35 -4.04 12.34 5.33
CA ALA A 35 -3.13 11.56 6.15
C ALA A 35 -1.67 11.85 5.83
N GLN A 36 -0.83 11.57 6.83
CA GLN A 36 0.62 11.59 6.73
C GLN A 36 1.17 10.21 7.12
N LEU A 37 2.35 9.91 6.60
CA LEU A 37 3.08 8.71 6.97
C LEU A 37 3.28 8.66 8.49
N ALA A 38 3.12 7.49 9.10
CA ALA A 38 3.45 7.31 10.49
C ALA A 38 4.97 7.45 10.69
N SER A 39 5.41 8.01 11.82
CA SER A 39 6.83 8.30 12.10
C SER A 39 7.75 7.07 12.05
N TYR A 40 7.20 5.89 12.31
CA TYR A 40 7.90 4.60 12.29
C TYR A 40 7.86 3.90 10.92
N SER A 41 7.09 4.41 9.96
CA SER A 41 6.93 3.76 8.65
C SER A 41 8.18 3.95 7.79
N ASN A 42 8.45 2.95 6.96
CA ASN A 42 9.37 3.11 5.84
C ASN A 42 8.73 3.95 4.73
N TYR A 43 9.59 4.54 3.90
CA TYR A 43 9.25 5.29 2.69
C TYR A 43 9.54 4.43 1.46
N ALA A 44 8.86 4.70 0.34
CA ALA A 44 9.12 4.00 -0.93
C ALA A 44 10.55 4.23 -1.47
N GLY A 45 11.18 5.35 -1.11
CA GLY A 45 12.54 5.71 -1.52
C GLY A 45 12.63 6.13 -2.99
N SER A 46 13.83 6.15 -3.56
CA SER A 46 14.08 6.64 -4.92
C SER A 46 13.96 5.57 -6.01
N ASN A 47 13.85 4.29 -5.67
CA ASN A 47 13.78 3.20 -6.64
C ASN A 47 12.38 3.15 -7.30
N PRO A 48 12.26 3.42 -8.62
CA PRO A 48 10.95 3.42 -9.30
C PRO A 48 10.23 2.07 -9.27
N LEU A 49 10.97 0.96 -9.20
CA LEU A 49 10.38 -0.38 -9.09
C LEU A 49 9.73 -0.59 -7.72
N VAL A 50 10.31 -0.04 -6.66
CA VAL A 50 9.68 -0.04 -5.32
C VAL A 50 8.49 0.90 -5.31
N GLN A 51 8.65 2.15 -5.78
CA GLN A 51 7.57 3.14 -5.81
C GLN A 51 6.33 2.64 -6.55
N SER A 52 6.51 1.91 -7.66
CA SER A 52 5.40 1.36 -8.45
C SER A 52 4.63 0.23 -7.75
N HIS A 53 5.20 -0.39 -6.72
CA HIS A 53 4.64 -1.53 -5.97
C HIS A 53 4.52 -1.24 -4.46
N PHE A 54 4.59 0.03 -4.06
CA PHE A 54 4.50 0.43 -2.66
C PHE A 54 3.14 1.07 -2.38
N LEU A 55 2.44 0.56 -1.36
CA LEU A 55 1.16 1.10 -0.89
C LEU A 55 1.25 1.48 0.58
N VAL A 56 0.44 2.46 0.95
CA VAL A 56 0.27 2.86 2.35
C VAL A 56 -1.17 2.68 2.78
N VAL A 57 -1.42 2.46 4.06
CA VAL A 57 -2.77 2.42 4.64
C VAL A 57 -2.75 2.90 6.08
N GLY A 58 -3.86 3.46 6.56
CA GLY A 58 -4.02 3.92 7.92
C GLY A 58 -3.97 2.79 8.96
N VAL A 59 -3.10 2.96 9.95
CA VAL A 59 -3.08 2.14 11.17
C VAL A 59 -3.52 3.03 12.33
N THR A 60 -4.72 2.79 12.88
CA THR A 60 -5.25 3.57 14.01
C THR A 60 -4.63 3.14 15.34
N GLY A 61 -3.30 3.23 15.44
CA GLY A 61 -2.55 2.81 16.62
C GLY A 61 -2.92 3.56 17.89
N SER A 62 -3.43 4.79 17.78
CA SER A 62 -3.97 5.55 18.92
C SER A 62 -5.21 4.92 19.56
N LYS A 63 -5.91 4.04 18.84
CA LYS A 63 -7.09 3.32 19.35
C LYS A 63 -6.75 1.92 19.85
N THR A 64 -5.71 1.30 19.29
CA THR A 64 -5.34 -0.10 19.58
C THR A 64 -4.12 -0.22 20.47
N SER A 65 -3.37 0.87 20.69
CA SER A 65 -2.02 0.90 21.27
C SER A 65 -0.99 0.07 20.50
N LEU A 66 -1.31 -0.31 19.26
CA LEU A 66 -0.47 -1.14 18.40
C LEU A 66 -0.04 -0.35 17.18
N TYR A 67 1.27 -0.25 16.98
CA TYR A 67 1.90 0.56 15.95
C TYR A 67 2.88 -0.29 15.14
N GLY A 68 2.94 -0.07 13.83
CA GLY A 68 3.90 -0.74 12.97
C GLY A 68 3.35 -1.01 11.58
N THR A 69 4.25 -1.08 10.59
CA THR A 69 3.93 -1.57 9.24
C THR A 69 3.39 -3.00 9.26
N SER A 70 3.74 -3.79 10.29
CA SER A 70 3.17 -5.12 10.56
C SER A 70 1.65 -5.14 10.74
N PHE A 71 1.02 -3.99 11.00
CA PHE A 71 -0.45 -3.85 11.03
C PHE A 71 -1.02 -3.34 9.70
N ALA A 72 -0.23 -2.60 8.92
CA ALA A 72 -0.62 -2.15 7.59
C ALA A 72 -0.61 -3.30 6.56
N ALA A 73 0.42 -4.16 6.61
CA ALA A 73 0.57 -5.31 5.71
C ALA A 73 -0.65 -6.26 5.71
N PRO A 74 -1.13 -6.76 6.87
CA PRO A 74 -2.31 -7.63 6.89
C PRO A 74 -3.60 -6.94 6.43
N ILE A 75 -3.73 -5.61 6.57
CA ILE A 75 -4.88 -4.87 6.01
C ILE A 75 -4.87 -4.93 4.49
N ILE A 76 -3.72 -4.67 3.86
CA ILE A 76 -3.58 -4.76 2.39
C ILE A 76 -3.74 -6.20 1.90
N SER A 77 -3.23 -7.19 2.64
CA SER A 77 -3.50 -8.61 2.35
C SER A 77 -4.99 -8.95 2.41
N GLY A 78 -5.71 -8.41 3.40
CA GLY A 78 -7.17 -8.52 3.48
C GLY A 78 -7.88 -7.87 2.29
N TYR A 79 -7.40 -6.70 1.83
CA TYR A 79 -7.93 -6.05 0.63
C TYR A 79 -7.72 -6.92 -0.61
N ALA A 80 -6.53 -7.50 -0.78
CA ALA A 80 -6.25 -8.42 -1.87
C ALA A 80 -7.19 -9.65 -1.85
N ALA A 81 -7.42 -10.22 -0.67
CA ALA A 81 -8.34 -11.34 -0.51
C ALA A 81 -9.79 -10.96 -0.88
N ILE A 82 -10.28 -9.80 -0.45
CA ILE A 82 -11.64 -9.32 -0.78
C ILE A 82 -11.77 -9.06 -2.29
N VAL A 83 -10.76 -8.44 -2.91
CA VAL A 83 -10.72 -8.21 -4.37
C VAL A 83 -10.73 -9.55 -5.11
N GLY A 84 -9.91 -10.53 -4.69
CA GLY A 84 -9.91 -11.88 -5.27
C GLY A 84 -11.24 -12.62 -5.12
N SER A 85 -11.93 -12.44 -4.00
CA SER A 85 -13.26 -13.01 -3.78
C SER A 85 -14.33 -12.41 -4.70
N LYS A 86 -14.22 -11.12 -5.06
CA LYS A 86 -15.13 -10.49 -6.04
C LYS A 86 -14.79 -10.92 -7.47
N PHE A 87 -13.51 -10.90 -7.83
CA PHE A 87 -13.03 -11.17 -9.18
C PHE A 87 -12.40 -12.56 -9.24
N THR A 88 -13.22 -13.60 -9.17
CA THR A 88 -12.79 -14.99 -8.95
C THR A 88 -11.93 -15.60 -10.07
N THR A 89 -11.93 -14.99 -11.26
CA THR A 89 -11.07 -15.39 -12.39
C THR A 89 -9.79 -14.58 -12.48
N ALA A 90 -9.57 -13.61 -11.60
CA ALA A 90 -8.38 -12.77 -11.62
C ALA A 90 -7.16 -13.52 -11.08
N THR A 91 -6.03 -13.36 -11.77
CA THR A 91 -4.73 -13.83 -11.29
C THR A 91 -4.21 -12.95 -10.16
N PRO A 92 -3.26 -13.43 -9.34
CA PRO A 92 -2.62 -12.62 -8.30
C PRO A 92 -2.06 -11.29 -8.82
N THR A 93 -1.45 -11.29 -10.01
CA THR A 93 -0.93 -10.08 -10.65
C THR A 93 -2.03 -9.06 -10.96
N GLN A 94 -3.19 -9.53 -11.42
CA GLN A 94 -4.34 -8.65 -11.72
C GLN A 94 -4.92 -8.04 -10.45
N ILE A 95 -4.99 -8.82 -9.37
CA ILE A 95 -5.41 -8.34 -8.04
C ILE A 95 -4.44 -7.27 -7.54
N THR A 96 -3.13 -7.54 -7.61
CA THR A 96 -2.09 -6.58 -7.21
C THR A 96 -2.17 -5.29 -8.04
N ASN A 97 -2.24 -5.40 -9.37
CA ASN A 97 -2.39 -4.25 -10.25
C ASN A 97 -3.65 -3.44 -9.94
N GLN A 98 -4.76 -4.11 -9.63
CA GLN A 98 -5.99 -3.43 -9.26
C GLN A 98 -5.81 -2.59 -8.00
N LEU A 99 -5.18 -3.11 -6.95
CA LEU A 99 -4.89 -2.35 -5.74
C LEU A 99 -3.94 -1.17 -6.01
N LEU A 100 -2.88 -1.40 -6.79
CA LEU A 100 -1.88 -0.37 -7.12
C LEU A 100 -2.46 0.76 -7.98
N ASN A 101 -3.32 0.45 -8.95
CA ASN A 101 -3.88 1.43 -9.88
C ASN A 101 -5.05 2.22 -9.28
N THR A 102 -5.68 1.69 -8.23
CA THR A 102 -6.81 2.34 -7.55
C THR A 102 -6.42 3.05 -6.26
N ALA A 103 -5.13 3.04 -5.91
CA ALA A 103 -4.59 3.79 -4.80
C ALA A 103 -4.87 5.29 -4.92
N ARG A 104 -5.08 5.94 -3.77
CA ARG A 104 -5.46 7.34 -3.63
C ARG A 104 -4.26 8.20 -3.27
N THR A 105 -4.07 9.27 -4.02
CA THR A 105 -3.06 10.30 -3.75
C THR A 105 -3.69 11.57 -3.18
N ASP A 106 -5.00 11.75 -3.41
CA ASP A 106 -5.80 12.90 -2.99
C ASP A 106 -6.07 12.93 -1.47
N THR A 107 -5.86 11.80 -0.79
CA THR A 107 -5.98 11.66 0.68
C THR A 107 -4.66 11.90 1.41
N LEU A 108 -3.57 12.15 0.69
CA LEU A 108 -2.23 12.24 1.26
C LEU A 108 -1.74 13.68 1.25
N VAL A 109 -1.18 14.12 2.38
CA VAL A 109 -0.55 15.44 2.48
C VAL A 109 0.67 15.47 1.56
N ASN A 110 0.71 16.48 0.68
CA ASN A 110 1.82 16.75 -0.24
C ASN A 110 2.36 15.48 -0.90
N TYR A 111 1.47 14.73 -1.56
CA TYR A 111 1.80 13.45 -2.17
C TYR A 111 3.11 13.51 -2.97
N ASN A 112 4.01 12.59 -2.64
CA ASN A 112 5.27 12.35 -3.32
C ASN A 112 5.46 10.83 -3.45
N ALA A 113 5.71 10.34 -4.66
CA ALA A 113 5.89 8.91 -4.93
C ALA A 113 7.07 8.30 -4.15
N SER A 114 8.13 9.07 -3.86
CA SER A 114 9.24 8.58 -3.05
C SER A 114 8.90 8.40 -1.57
N VAL A 115 7.81 9.01 -1.11
CA VAL A 115 7.31 8.88 0.27
C VAL A 115 6.24 7.79 0.31
N TYR A 116 5.24 7.88 -0.56
CA TYR A 116 4.00 7.09 -0.47
C TYR A 116 3.85 6.00 -1.53
N GLY A 117 4.79 5.86 -2.46
CA GLY A 117 4.66 4.92 -3.57
C GLY A 117 3.49 5.26 -4.48
N LYS A 118 2.58 4.31 -4.68
CA LYS A 118 1.31 4.49 -5.42
C LYS A 118 0.25 5.27 -4.63
N GLY A 119 0.43 5.44 -3.33
CA GLY A 119 -0.51 6.15 -2.46
C GLY A 119 -1.28 5.24 -1.52
N GLU A 120 -2.37 5.78 -0.97
CA GLU A 120 -3.20 5.11 0.03
C GLU A 120 -4.08 4.04 -0.61
N ALA A 121 -3.98 2.80 -0.14
CA ALA A 121 -4.77 1.68 -0.62
C ALA A 121 -6.28 1.99 -0.46
N SER A 122 -7.07 1.73 -1.51
CA SER A 122 -8.49 2.04 -1.52
C SER A 122 -9.32 0.84 -1.96
N LEU A 123 -9.86 0.11 -0.97
CA LEU A 123 -10.70 -1.07 -1.25
C LEU A 123 -11.96 -0.70 -2.05
N SER A 124 -12.60 0.43 -1.73
CA SER A 124 -13.80 0.87 -2.45
C SER A 124 -13.55 1.13 -3.93
N ARG A 125 -12.43 1.77 -4.29
CA ARG A 125 -12.04 1.99 -5.69
C ARG A 125 -11.60 0.69 -6.36
N ALA A 126 -10.88 -0.17 -5.65
CA ALA A 126 -10.47 -1.48 -6.15
C ALA A 126 -11.68 -2.37 -6.50
N LEU A 127 -12.77 -2.26 -5.73
CA LEU A 127 -14.02 -3.00 -5.96
C LEU A 127 -15.01 -2.29 -6.87
N ALA A 128 -14.76 -1.06 -7.31
CA ALA A 128 -15.72 -0.31 -8.13
C ALA A 128 -16.04 -0.94 -9.51
N PRO A 129 -15.07 -1.45 -10.29
CA PRO A 129 -15.37 -1.93 -11.64
C PRO A 129 -16.12 -3.27 -11.64
N ALA A 130 -16.77 -3.57 -12.76
CA ALA A 130 -17.44 -4.86 -13.00
C ALA A 130 -16.46 -6.00 -13.27
N SER A 131 -15.29 -5.69 -13.83
CA SER A 131 -14.19 -6.64 -14.08
C SER A 131 -12.84 -5.94 -13.99
N ILE A 132 -11.77 -6.73 -13.83
CA ILE A 132 -10.38 -6.26 -13.77
C ILE A 132 -9.52 -7.03 -14.78
N LYS A 133 -8.40 -6.44 -15.19
CA LYS A 133 -7.52 -6.96 -16.25
C LYS A 133 -6.08 -7.08 -15.80
#